data_AF-A0A409YY72-F1
#
_entry.id   AF-A0A409YY72-F1
#
_cell.length_a   1.000
_cell.length_b   1.000
_cell.length_c   1.000
_cell.angle_alpha   90.00
_cell.angle_beta   90.00
_cell.angle_gamma   90.00
#
_symmetry.space_group_name_H-M   'P 1'
#
loop_
_entity.id
_entity.type
_entity.pdbx_description
1 polymer ?
#
loop_
_entity_poly.entity_id
_entity_poly.type
_entity_poly.pdbx_seq_one_letter_code
_entity_poly.pdbx_strand_id
1 'polypeptide(L)'
;MNVDDTQPDNLNPDGNADRDENDRQSPQIKVTNPSSFFPSALFKQALGFLRRDLSTPSRATSAENLPSTTSQKKFDPIPAETYDLILQYSNTSSTNKPLRHFAHFPHPFDSVVLPFMGVYRKHFYIHGKLYSPFFVHPGNSSISFLRTPTRPEPAIIQSIWTLEVERVQRTFLVIQQPVALSPSDQQNNPYQQMPLLQASLAYDEYKDPIVIEPHVVQGHVPYYKRPPGTFGIDRATVIMVDSLHRGRS
;
A
#
# COMPACT_ATOMS: atom_id res chain seq x y z
N MET A 1 -9.88 -41.21 49.09
CA MET A 1 -10.83 -42.31 48.85
C MET A 1 -10.38 -43.02 47.61
N ASN A 2 -10.25 -44.34 47.73
CA ASN A 2 -9.41 -45.22 46.94
C ASN A 2 -9.95 -45.49 45.53
N VAL A 3 -8.98 -45.75 44.66
CA VAL A 3 -9.10 -46.42 43.36
C VAL A 3 -9.51 -47.87 43.59
N ASP A 4 -10.36 -48.43 42.74
CA ASP A 4 -10.50 -49.88 42.62
C ASP A 4 -10.68 -50.26 41.14
N ASP A 5 -9.65 -50.93 40.62
CA ASP A 5 -9.58 -51.66 39.36
C ASP A 5 -9.95 -53.11 39.67
N THR A 6 -10.84 -53.73 38.89
CA THR A 6 -10.78 -55.19 38.69
C THR A 6 -11.54 -55.62 37.43
N GLN A 7 -10.81 -56.17 36.46
CA GLN A 7 -11.33 -57.16 35.50
C GLN A 7 -11.68 -58.47 36.25
N PRO A 8 -12.34 -59.44 35.60
CA PRO A 8 -11.54 -60.58 35.13
C PRO A 8 -12.08 -61.34 33.88
N ASP A 9 -11.29 -62.35 33.51
CA ASP A 9 -11.63 -63.63 32.85
C ASP A 9 -11.23 -63.89 31.39
N ASN A 10 -9.99 -64.39 31.24
CA ASN A 10 -9.60 -65.74 30.80
C ASN A 10 -10.50 -66.52 29.81
N LEU A 11 -9.91 -67.02 28.72
CA LEU A 11 -9.62 -68.46 28.50
C LEU A 11 -8.91 -68.69 27.14
N ASN A 12 -7.73 -69.32 27.21
CA ASN A 12 -6.97 -70.01 26.15
C ASN A 12 -7.69 -71.35 25.79
N PRO A 13 -7.26 -72.25 24.83
CA PRO A 13 -5.95 -72.39 24.17
C PRO A 13 -5.95 -72.90 22.68
N ASP A 14 -4.73 -72.91 22.12
CA ASP A 14 -4.09 -73.86 21.17
C ASP A 14 -4.83 -74.52 19.98
N GLY A 15 -4.21 -74.37 18.80
CA GLY A 15 -4.42 -75.22 17.63
C GLY A 15 -3.37 -74.96 16.53
N ASN A 16 -2.24 -75.67 16.61
CA ASN A 16 -1.24 -75.79 15.52
C ASN A 16 -1.78 -76.68 14.39
N ALA A 17 -1.56 -76.31 13.13
CA ALA A 17 -1.00 -77.18 12.08
C ALA A 17 -0.93 -76.46 10.71
N ASP A 18 0.29 -76.44 10.16
CA ASP A 18 0.68 -76.59 8.75
C ASP A 18 -0.22 -76.04 7.63
N ARG A 19 0.32 -75.10 6.83
CA ARG A 19 0.72 -75.36 5.42
C ARG A 19 1.02 -74.08 4.63
N ASP A 20 1.96 -74.28 3.72
CA ASP A 20 2.16 -73.64 2.41
C ASP A 20 2.80 -72.24 2.35
N GLU A 21 4.10 -72.31 2.03
CA GLU A 21 4.80 -71.41 1.12
C GLU A 21 3.90 -70.94 -0.02
N ASN A 22 3.78 -69.62 -0.18
CA ASN A 22 3.64 -69.05 -1.51
C ASN A 22 4.10 -67.60 -1.55
N ASP A 23 5.05 -67.39 -2.47
CA ASP A 23 5.57 -66.12 -2.94
C ASP A 23 4.52 -65.01 -3.01
N ARG A 24 4.75 -63.93 -2.25
CA ARG A 24 4.15 -62.63 -2.53
C ARG A 24 5.25 -61.61 -2.76
N GLN A 25 5.57 -61.44 -4.04
CA GLN A 25 6.27 -60.29 -4.58
C GLN A 25 5.66 -59.00 -4.02
N SER A 26 6.51 -58.21 -3.36
CA SER A 26 6.19 -56.83 -2.99
C SER A 26 5.98 -56.01 -4.26
N PRO A 27 4.88 -55.22 -4.40
CA PRO A 27 4.75 -54.30 -5.50
C PRO A 27 5.80 -53.19 -5.35
N GLN A 28 6.73 -53.11 -6.31
CA GLN A 28 7.61 -51.96 -6.43
C GLN A 28 6.75 -50.71 -6.66
N ILE A 29 6.72 -49.82 -5.65
CA ILE A 29 6.16 -48.48 -5.79
C ILE A 29 7.08 -47.73 -6.77
N LYS A 30 6.62 -47.61 -8.01
CA LYS A 30 7.24 -46.78 -9.03
C LYS A 30 7.02 -45.31 -8.62
N VAL A 31 8.02 -44.72 -7.98
CA VAL A 31 8.07 -43.29 -7.70
C VAL A 31 8.06 -42.56 -9.05
N THR A 32 6.89 -42.06 -9.43
CA THR A 32 6.73 -41.17 -10.57
C THR A 32 7.08 -39.77 -10.09
N ASN A 33 8.22 -39.27 -10.57
CA ASN A 33 8.56 -37.85 -10.50
C ASN A 33 7.42 -37.04 -11.15
N PRO A 34 6.75 -36.09 -10.45
CA PRO A 34 5.91 -35.12 -11.12
C PRO A 34 6.82 -34.04 -11.71
N SER A 35 7.31 -34.28 -12.92
CA SER A 35 7.83 -33.21 -13.77
C SER A 35 6.66 -32.46 -14.41
N SER A 36 6.87 -31.15 -14.55
CA SER A 36 6.13 -30.21 -15.40
C SER A 36 4.74 -29.76 -14.92
N PHE A 37 4.74 -28.76 -14.03
CA PHE A 37 3.67 -27.77 -14.00
C PHE A 37 3.66 -27.03 -15.35
N PHE A 38 2.68 -27.32 -16.21
CA PHE A 38 2.44 -26.52 -17.40
C PHE A 38 1.51 -25.36 -17.03
N PRO A 39 1.96 -24.10 -17.06
CA PRO A 39 1.08 -22.97 -16.82
C PRO A 39 0.00 -22.92 -17.90
N SER A 40 -1.26 -22.80 -17.46
CA SER A 40 -2.42 -22.68 -18.35
C SER A 40 -2.25 -21.51 -19.31
N ALA A 41 -2.88 -21.59 -20.49
CA ALA A 41 -2.85 -20.51 -21.47
C ALA A 41 -3.30 -19.16 -20.88
N LEU A 42 -4.23 -19.19 -19.91
CA LEU A 42 -4.71 -18.04 -19.14
C LEU A 42 -3.61 -17.41 -18.25
N PHE A 43 -2.76 -18.23 -17.61
CA PHE A 43 -1.62 -17.74 -16.83
C PHE A 43 -0.54 -17.11 -17.72
N LYS A 44 -0.29 -17.68 -18.91
CA LYS A 44 0.61 -17.07 -19.90
C LYS A 44 0.06 -15.75 -20.46
N GLN A 45 -1.26 -15.64 -20.59
CA GLN A 45 -1.92 -14.42 -21.05
C GLN A 45 -1.88 -13.31 -19.99
N ALA A 46 -2.03 -13.66 -18.70
CA ALA A 46 -1.85 -12.73 -17.58
C ALA A 46 -0.41 -12.19 -17.47
N LEU A 47 0.60 -13.03 -17.73
CA LEU A 47 2.01 -12.60 -17.80
C LEU A 47 2.33 -11.77 -19.06
N GLY A 48 1.57 -11.94 -20.15
CA GLY A 48 1.70 -11.15 -21.37
C GLY A 48 1.41 -9.67 -21.18
N PHE A 49 0.55 -9.32 -20.21
CA PHE A 49 0.28 -7.92 -19.82
C PHE A 49 1.40 -7.30 -18.98
N LEU A 50 2.29 -8.09 -18.40
CA LEU A 50 3.44 -7.62 -17.60
C LEU A 50 4.74 -7.46 -18.42
N ARG A 51 4.71 -7.72 -19.74
CA ARG A 51 5.91 -7.77 -20.60
C ARG A 51 5.88 -6.84 -21.82
N ARG A 52 5.05 -5.79 -21.81
CA ARG A 52 5.19 -4.71 -22.79
C ARG A 52 5.74 -3.46 -22.11
N ASP A 53 6.85 -3.00 -22.68
CA ASP A 53 7.66 -1.82 -22.34
C ASP A 53 8.65 -1.91 -21.17
N LEU A 54 9.63 -2.82 -21.34
CA LEU A 54 10.99 -2.61 -20.82
C LEU A 54 11.97 -2.47 -22.00
N SER A 55 11.79 -1.42 -22.82
CA SER A 55 12.87 -0.89 -23.64
C SER A 55 13.57 0.20 -22.84
N THR A 56 14.58 -0.20 -22.06
CA THR A 56 15.55 0.76 -21.51
C THR A 56 16.47 1.22 -22.63
N PRO A 57 16.55 2.52 -22.97
CA PRO A 57 17.68 3.00 -23.72
C PRO A 57 18.90 3.00 -22.79
N SER A 58 19.92 2.24 -23.19
CA SER A 58 21.26 2.24 -22.61
C SER A 58 21.81 3.67 -22.63
N ARG A 59 22.01 4.29 -21.46
CA ARG A 59 22.71 5.57 -21.35
C ARG A 59 24.14 5.28 -20.91
N ALA A 60 25.00 5.11 -21.91
CA ALA A 60 26.44 5.21 -21.75
C ALA A 60 26.80 6.60 -21.20
N THR A 61 27.80 6.61 -20.34
CA THR A 61 28.49 7.76 -19.78
C THR A 61 28.94 8.75 -20.86
N SER A 62 28.43 9.98 -20.79
CA SER A 62 29.07 11.17 -21.35
C SER A 62 28.66 12.35 -20.50
N ALA A 63 29.67 13.01 -19.93
CA ALA A 63 29.54 14.30 -19.28
C ALA A 63 29.07 15.36 -20.28
N GLU A 64 28.63 16.49 -19.72
CA GLU A 64 28.27 17.76 -20.37
C GLU A 64 26.80 17.98 -20.76
N ASN A 65 26.33 19.15 -20.32
CA ASN A 65 25.13 19.91 -20.69
C ASN A 65 23.81 19.53 -20.01
N LEU A 66 23.70 19.92 -18.74
CA LEU A 66 22.41 20.31 -18.15
C LEU A 66 22.00 21.68 -18.75
N PRO A 67 20.87 21.80 -19.46
CA PRO A 67 20.29 23.11 -19.69
C PRO A 67 19.70 23.61 -18.37
N SER A 68 20.40 24.54 -17.73
CA SER A 68 19.90 25.38 -16.65
C SER A 68 18.81 26.33 -17.20
N THR A 69 17.65 25.76 -17.50
CA THR A 69 16.45 26.58 -17.72
C THR A 69 15.97 27.03 -16.36
N THR A 70 16.33 28.27 -16.00
CA THR A 70 15.75 29.06 -14.92
C THR A 70 14.28 29.34 -15.23
N SER A 71 13.43 28.31 -15.19
CA SER A 71 11.99 28.53 -15.12
C SER A 71 11.73 29.21 -13.78
N GLN A 72 11.36 30.49 -13.79
CA GLN A 72 10.91 31.17 -12.60
C GLN A 72 9.83 30.31 -11.93
N LYS A 73 10.08 29.88 -10.69
CA LYS A 73 9.11 29.10 -9.93
C LYS A 73 7.90 29.99 -9.72
N LYS A 74 6.82 29.73 -10.46
CA LYS A 74 5.56 30.41 -10.27
C LYS A 74 5.01 30.03 -8.89
N PHE A 75 4.72 31.04 -8.08
CA PHE A 75 4.00 30.86 -6.83
C PHE A 75 2.51 31.04 -7.11
N ASP A 76 1.72 30.11 -6.60
CA ASP A 76 0.26 30.12 -6.70
C ASP A 76 -0.32 30.24 -5.28
N PRO A 77 -1.47 30.92 -5.13
CA PRO A 77 -2.16 30.99 -3.85
C PRO A 77 -2.65 29.60 -3.44
N ILE A 78 -2.45 29.26 -2.17
CA ILE A 78 -2.89 27.99 -1.61
C ILE A 78 -4.39 28.12 -1.30
N PRO A 79 -5.24 27.14 -1.72
CA PRO A 79 -6.65 27.13 -1.35
C PRO A 79 -6.83 27.20 0.18
N ALA A 80 -7.81 27.97 0.66
CA ALA A 80 -7.99 28.24 2.09
C ALA A 80 -8.05 26.96 2.94
N GLU A 81 -8.88 25.99 2.54
CA GLU A 81 -8.99 24.69 3.23
C GLU A 81 -7.65 23.94 3.28
N THR A 82 -6.88 23.97 2.18
CA THR A 82 -5.55 23.35 2.14
C THR A 82 -4.54 24.09 3.02
N TYR A 83 -4.60 25.42 3.05
CA TYR A 83 -3.76 26.25 3.90
C TYR A 83 -3.98 25.93 5.38
N ASP A 84 -5.24 25.85 5.81
CA ASP A 84 -5.61 25.54 7.19
C ASP A 84 -5.12 24.14 7.61
N LEU A 85 -5.24 23.16 6.72
CA LEU A 85 -4.72 21.80 6.96
C LEU A 85 -3.18 21.80 7.10
N ILE A 86 -2.46 22.53 6.24
CA ILE A 86 -0.99 22.64 6.32
C ILE A 86 -0.58 23.35 7.61
N LEU A 87 -1.30 24.41 8.00
CA LEU A 87 -1.07 25.14 9.23
C LEU A 87 -1.27 24.27 10.46
N GLN A 88 -2.41 23.55 10.53
CA GLN A 88 -2.72 22.62 11.61
C GLN A 88 -1.67 21.51 11.70
N TYR A 89 -1.32 20.89 10.58
CA TYR A 89 -0.28 19.86 10.51
C TYR A 89 1.06 20.40 11.02
N SER A 90 1.50 21.55 10.50
CA SER A 90 2.79 22.15 10.88
C SER A 90 2.87 22.47 12.37
N ASN A 91 1.77 22.93 12.97
CA ASN A 91 1.69 23.23 14.40
C ASN A 91 1.60 21.98 15.28
N THR A 92 1.11 20.86 14.75
CA THR A 92 1.04 19.59 15.48
C THR A 92 2.37 18.84 15.44
N SER A 93 3.13 18.97 14.34
CA SER A 93 4.39 18.26 14.13
C SER A 93 5.63 19.03 14.60
N SER A 94 5.55 20.34 14.85
CA SER A 94 6.68 21.17 15.25
C SER A 94 6.84 21.25 16.76
N THR A 95 8.07 21.14 17.27
CA THR A 95 8.43 21.48 18.65
C THR A 95 8.74 22.97 18.84
N ASN A 96 8.77 23.74 17.75
CA ASN A 96 9.13 25.16 17.75
C ASN A 96 7.91 26.06 18.03
N LYS A 97 8.13 27.37 17.95
CA LYS A 97 7.08 28.39 18.03
C LYS A 97 5.97 28.07 17.00
N PRO A 98 4.68 28.06 17.40
CA PRO A 98 3.60 27.76 16.47
C PRO A 98 3.52 28.82 15.37
N LEU A 99 3.34 28.34 14.14
CA LEU A 99 3.05 29.16 12.97
C LEU A 99 1.68 29.81 13.12
N ARG A 100 1.58 31.06 12.68
CA ARG A 100 0.33 31.82 12.64
C ARG A 100 -0.28 31.82 11.25
N HIS A 101 -1.60 31.94 11.22
CA HIS A 101 -2.38 32.15 10.01
C HIS A 101 -2.12 33.56 9.45
N PHE A 102 -1.90 33.69 8.13
CA PHE A 102 -1.50 34.94 7.48
C PHE A 102 -2.52 36.09 7.57
N ALA A 103 -3.81 35.75 7.70
CA ALA A 103 -4.88 36.74 7.78
C ALA A 103 -5.23 37.18 9.22
N HIS A 104 -4.66 36.55 10.26
CA HIS A 104 -5.04 36.81 11.66
C HIS A 104 -4.20 37.93 12.27
N PHE A 105 -4.49 39.16 11.87
CA PHE A 105 -3.88 40.38 12.41
C PHE A 105 -4.53 40.84 13.73
N PRO A 106 -3.79 41.53 14.61
CA PRO A 106 -2.36 41.84 14.52
C PRO A 106 -1.47 40.65 14.88
N HIS A 107 -0.31 40.57 14.23
CA HIS A 107 0.71 39.59 14.56
C HIS A 107 1.62 40.13 15.68
N PRO A 108 1.90 39.33 16.75
CA PRO A 108 2.90 39.72 17.74
C PRO A 108 4.29 39.89 17.14
N PHE A 109 5.14 40.64 17.81
CA PHE A 109 6.57 40.72 17.49
C PHE A 109 7.19 39.31 17.46
N ASP A 110 8.08 39.09 16.50
CA ASP A 110 8.77 37.82 16.22
C ASP A 110 7.86 36.63 15.87
N SER A 111 6.58 36.84 15.55
CA SER A 111 5.73 35.72 15.15
C SER A 111 6.16 35.15 13.79
N VAL A 112 6.13 33.82 13.66
CA VAL A 112 6.34 33.16 12.37
C VAL A 112 4.97 32.92 11.75
N VAL A 113 4.79 33.34 10.51
CA VAL A 113 3.53 33.22 9.76
C VAL A 113 3.73 32.20 8.65
N LEU A 114 2.80 31.27 8.50
CA LEU A 114 2.83 30.33 7.38
C LEU A 114 2.52 31.11 6.08
N PRO A 115 3.37 31.05 5.04
CA PRO A 115 3.10 31.73 3.77
C PRO A 115 1.83 31.19 3.11
N PHE A 116 0.98 32.09 2.61
CA PHE A 116 -0.24 31.72 1.89
C PHE A 116 -0.02 31.41 0.39
N MET A 117 1.21 31.66 -0.09
CA MET A 117 1.65 31.35 -1.45
C MET A 117 2.60 30.16 -1.41
N GLY A 118 2.47 29.25 -2.38
CA GLY A 118 3.32 28.08 -2.51
C GLY A 118 3.56 27.71 -3.96
N VAL A 119 4.48 26.79 -4.21
CA VAL A 119 4.69 26.23 -5.54
C VAL A 119 3.84 24.96 -5.67
N TYR A 120 2.82 25.03 -6.52
CA TYR A 120 2.01 23.86 -6.85
C TYR A 120 2.82 22.85 -7.68
N ARG A 121 2.80 21.57 -7.30
CA ARG A 121 3.55 20.51 -8.00
C ARG A 121 2.60 19.54 -8.68
N LYS A 122 2.62 19.53 -10.01
CA LYS A 122 1.96 18.49 -10.81
C LYS A 122 2.67 17.14 -10.70
N HIS A 123 3.98 17.17 -10.46
CA HIS A 123 4.84 16.00 -10.38
C HIS A 123 5.85 16.19 -9.26
N PHE A 124 6.13 15.12 -8.51
CA PHE A 124 7.10 15.12 -7.43
C PHE A 124 7.78 13.75 -7.30
N TYR A 125 9.07 13.73 -7.02
CA TYR A 125 9.81 12.47 -6.85
C TYR A 125 9.97 12.13 -5.38
N ILE A 126 9.60 10.89 -5.01
CA ILE A 126 9.82 10.33 -3.67
C ILE A 126 10.53 8.99 -3.87
N HIS A 127 11.70 8.81 -3.25
CA HIS A 127 12.51 7.59 -3.36
C HIS A 127 12.71 7.11 -4.82
N GLY A 128 12.93 8.06 -5.75
CA GLY A 128 13.16 7.77 -7.17
C GLY A 128 11.90 7.43 -7.98
N LYS A 129 10.71 7.40 -7.37
CA LYS A 129 9.43 7.21 -8.05
C LYS A 129 8.72 8.53 -8.28
N LEU A 130 8.03 8.64 -9.41
CA LEU A 130 7.26 9.81 -9.78
C LEU A 130 5.84 9.73 -9.22
N TYR A 131 5.44 10.75 -8.48
CA TYR A 131 4.10 10.91 -7.93
C TYR A 131 3.43 12.15 -8.51
N SER A 132 2.11 12.13 -8.53
CA SER A 132 1.30 13.25 -8.99
C SER A 132 -0.04 13.32 -8.26
N PRO A 133 -0.68 14.48 -8.22
CA PRO A 133 -2.10 14.61 -7.85
C PRO A 133 -3.01 13.69 -8.68
N PHE A 134 -4.09 13.22 -8.09
CA PHE A 134 -5.04 12.27 -8.69
C PHE A 134 -5.59 12.77 -10.04
N PHE A 135 -5.96 14.04 -10.13
CA PHE A 135 -6.49 14.62 -11.37
C PHE A 135 -5.45 14.71 -12.49
N VAL A 136 -4.15 14.72 -12.16
CA VAL A 136 -3.07 14.73 -13.15
C VAL A 136 -2.86 13.32 -13.69
N HIS A 137 -2.73 12.34 -12.78
CA HIS A 137 -2.59 10.94 -13.16
C HIS A 137 -3.02 10.01 -12.01
N PRO A 138 -4.19 9.33 -12.12
CA PRO A 138 -4.72 8.47 -11.06
C PRO A 138 -3.74 7.39 -10.62
N GLY A 139 -3.06 6.73 -11.57
CA GLY A 139 -2.03 5.74 -11.28
C GLY A 139 -0.96 6.26 -10.32
N ASN A 140 -0.22 7.30 -10.69
CA ASN A 140 0.89 7.87 -9.88
C ASN A 140 0.45 8.62 -8.61
N SER A 141 -0.85 8.70 -8.31
CA SER A 141 -1.36 9.38 -7.12
C SER A 141 -1.58 8.48 -5.91
N SER A 142 -1.62 7.16 -6.13
CA SER A 142 -1.91 6.20 -5.08
C SER A 142 -0.64 5.79 -4.34
N ILE A 143 -0.69 5.93 -3.02
CA ILE A 143 0.45 5.74 -2.12
C ILE A 143 0.09 4.85 -0.94
N SER A 144 1.09 4.25 -0.32
CA SER A 144 1.03 3.84 1.08
C SER A 144 1.96 4.71 1.91
N PHE A 145 1.52 5.03 3.13
CA PHE A 145 2.24 5.91 4.04
C PHE A 145 2.13 5.39 5.48
N LEU A 146 3.09 5.74 6.33
CA LEU A 146 3.08 5.40 7.76
C LEU A 146 2.60 6.59 8.57
N ARG A 147 1.37 6.51 9.11
CA ARG A 147 0.95 7.40 10.21
C ARG A 147 1.55 6.96 11.53
N THR A 148 1.62 5.64 11.73
CA THR A 148 2.27 4.99 12.86
C THR A 148 3.33 4.03 12.32
N PRO A 149 4.37 3.69 13.11
CA PRO A 149 5.47 2.86 12.62
C PRO A 149 5.08 1.44 12.18
N THR A 150 3.90 0.97 12.58
CA THR A 150 3.57 -0.46 12.52
C THR A 150 2.68 -0.85 11.35
N ARG A 151 1.96 0.09 10.74
CA ARG A 151 0.98 -0.24 9.70
C ARG A 151 0.92 0.82 8.60
N PRO A 152 1.32 0.46 7.37
CA PRO A 152 1.05 1.29 6.20
C PRO A 152 -0.45 1.45 5.98
N GLU A 153 -0.85 2.66 5.67
CA GLU A 153 -2.21 3.01 5.29
C GLU A 153 -2.21 3.48 3.82
N PRO A 154 -3.18 3.06 3.01
CA PRO A 154 -3.27 3.55 1.65
C PRO A 154 -3.93 4.93 1.61
N ALA A 155 -3.54 5.74 0.63
CA ALA A 155 -4.14 7.04 0.35
C ALA A 155 -3.95 7.45 -1.11
N ILE A 156 -4.71 8.46 -1.51
CA ILE A 156 -4.62 9.12 -2.80
C ILE A 156 -4.14 10.56 -2.60
N ILE A 157 -3.13 10.98 -3.36
CA ILE A 157 -2.65 12.36 -3.38
C ILE A 157 -3.65 13.24 -4.13
N GLN A 158 -4.18 14.25 -3.44
CA GLN A 158 -5.08 15.24 -4.03
C GLN A 158 -4.34 16.49 -4.51
N SER A 159 -3.34 16.95 -3.77
CA SER A 159 -2.48 18.05 -4.19
C SER A 159 -1.10 17.96 -3.54
N ILE A 160 -0.11 18.61 -4.16
CA ILE A 160 1.27 18.66 -3.69
C ILE A 160 1.71 20.12 -3.71
N TRP A 161 2.14 20.62 -2.56
CA TRP A 161 2.55 22.01 -2.37
C TRP A 161 3.96 22.07 -1.79
N THR A 162 4.81 22.91 -2.37
CA THR A 162 6.11 23.22 -1.79
C THR A 162 6.11 24.66 -1.27
N LEU A 163 6.45 24.84 0.00
CA LEU A 163 6.53 26.13 0.66
C LEU A 163 7.91 26.32 1.29
N GLU A 164 8.28 27.58 1.52
CA GLU A 164 9.41 27.92 2.40
C GLU A 164 8.86 28.23 3.79
N VAL A 165 9.16 27.37 4.76
CA VAL A 165 8.71 27.51 6.16
C VAL A 165 9.97 27.62 7.01
N GLU A 166 10.10 28.71 7.76
CA GLU A 166 11.30 28.96 8.59
C GLU A 166 12.62 28.87 7.80
N ARG A 167 12.64 29.39 6.56
CA ARG A 167 13.76 29.32 5.61
C ARG A 167 14.12 27.91 5.12
N VAL A 168 13.29 26.92 5.42
CA VAL A 168 13.44 25.54 4.95
C VAL A 168 12.37 25.25 3.91
N GLN A 169 12.78 24.73 2.77
CA GLN A 169 11.84 24.28 1.76
C GLN A 169 11.19 22.97 2.21
N ARG A 170 9.88 22.99 2.46
CA ARG A 170 9.09 21.82 2.83
C ARG A 170 8.07 21.51 1.75
N THR A 171 7.83 20.22 1.55
CA THR A 171 6.81 19.74 0.61
C THR A 171 5.72 19.04 1.40
N PHE A 172 4.49 19.43 1.16
CA PHE A 172 3.30 18.88 1.80
C PHE A 172 2.47 18.16 0.75
N LEU A 173 2.01 16.96 1.09
CA LEU A 173 1.07 16.19 0.31
C LEU A 173 -0.27 16.25 1.02
N VAL A 174 -1.28 16.77 0.34
CA VAL A 174 -2.67 16.67 0.79
C VAL A 174 -3.21 15.38 0.23
N ILE A 175 -3.60 14.47 1.13
CA ILE A 175 -4.00 13.12 0.78
C ILE A 175 -5.40 12.82 1.30
N GLN A 176 -6.10 11.90 0.66
CA GLN A 176 -7.37 11.35 1.15
C GLN A 176 -7.30 9.84 1.24
N GLN A 177 -7.89 9.31 2.29
CA GLN A 177 -7.95 7.87 2.52
C GLN A 177 -9.30 7.33 2.14
N PRO A 178 -9.36 6.16 1.48
CA PRO A 178 -10.62 5.48 1.25
C PRO A 178 -11.34 5.12 2.56
N VAL A 179 -12.66 5.12 2.53
CA VAL A 179 -13.51 4.71 3.64
C VAL A 179 -13.46 3.18 3.75
N ALA A 180 -13.14 2.67 4.95
CA ALA A 180 -13.10 1.24 5.21
C ALA A 180 -14.48 0.60 5.00
N LEU A 181 -14.51 -0.68 4.62
CA LEU A 181 -15.75 -1.44 4.49
C LEU A 181 -16.49 -1.50 5.83
N SER A 182 -17.82 -1.55 5.76
CA SER A 182 -18.66 -1.86 6.92
C SER A 182 -18.36 -3.28 7.42
N PRO A 183 -18.68 -3.62 8.68
CA PRO A 183 -18.49 -4.97 9.20
C PRO A 183 -19.22 -6.05 8.38
N SER A 184 -20.38 -5.74 7.79
CA SER A 184 -21.11 -6.67 6.92
C SER A 184 -20.37 -6.90 5.60
N ASP A 185 -19.97 -5.84 4.92
CA ASP A 185 -19.31 -5.93 3.60
C ASP A 185 -17.89 -6.47 3.73
N GLN A 186 -17.27 -6.28 4.89
CA GLN A 186 -15.98 -6.86 5.20
C GLN A 186 -16.02 -8.39 5.17
N GLN A 187 -17.15 -9.04 5.47
CA GLN A 187 -17.30 -10.51 5.35
C GLN A 187 -17.24 -10.99 3.89
N ASN A 188 -17.57 -10.10 2.95
CA ASN A 188 -17.51 -10.36 1.51
C ASN A 188 -16.13 -10.06 0.90
N ASN A 189 -15.17 -9.60 1.71
CA ASN A 189 -13.85 -9.23 1.22
C ASN A 189 -12.97 -10.48 0.95
N PRO A 190 -12.67 -10.82 -0.32
CA PRO A 190 -11.92 -12.03 -0.65
C PRO A 190 -10.46 -11.98 -0.17
N TYR A 191 -9.91 -10.78 0.05
CA TYR A 191 -8.52 -10.60 0.44
C TYR A 191 -8.27 -10.91 1.92
N GLN A 192 -9.31 -11.00 2.76
CA GLN A 192 -9.15 -11.43 4.15
C GLN A 192 -8.57 -12.84 4.27
N GLN A 193 -8.96 -13.73 3.36
CA GLN A 193 -8.51 -15.11 3.33
C GLN A 193 -7.15 -15.26 2.62
N MET A 194 -6.62 -14.18 2.02
CA MET A 194 -5.40 -14.20 1.21
C MET A 194 -4.41 -13.10 1.63
N PRO A 195 -3.92 -13.10 2.89
CA PRO A 195 -3.06 -12.03 3.42
C PRO A 195 -1.74 -11.86 2.64
N LEU A 196 -1.25 -12.92 1.98
CA LEU A 196 -0.05 -12.89 1.16
C LEU A 196 -0.15 -11.99 -0.08
N LEU A 197 -1.37 -11.66 -0.52
CA LEU A 197 -1.57 -10.71 -1.62
C LEU A 197 -1.30 -9.27 -1.21
N GLN A 198 -1.26 -8.98 0.10
CA GLN A 198 -1.11 -7.64 0.66
C GLN A 198 -2.08 -6.63 0.01
N ALA A 199 -3.28 -7.10 -0.27
CA ALA A 199 -4.35 -6.33 -0.89
C ALA A 199 -5.36 -5.90 0.18
N SER A 200 -5.84 -4.68 0.06
CA SER A 200 -6.93 -4.13 0.86
C SER A 200 -8.08 -3.71 -0.04
N LEU A 201 -9.29 -3.83 0.49
CA LEU A 201 -10.55 -3.45 -0.15
C LEU A 201 -11.21 -2.40 0.72
N ALA A 202 -11.68 -1.32 0.10
CA ALA A 202 -12.36 -0.20 0.74
C ALA A 202 -13.47 0.31 -0.19
N TYR A 203 -14.36 1.17 0.30
CA TYR A 203 -15.30 1.87 -0.57
C TYR A 203 -14.57 2.88 -1.47
N ASP A 204 -15.10 3.12 -2.67
CA ASP A 204 -14.68 4.23 -3.55
C ASP A 204 -15.23 5.57 -3.06
N GLU A 205 -15.01 5.83 -1.77
CA GLU A 205 -15.43 7.02 -1.03
C GLU A 205 -14.25 7.43 -0.16
N TYR A 206 -14.13 8.73 0.10
CA TYR A 206 -12.94 9.29 0.70
C TYR A 206 -13.26 10.06 1.97
N LYS A 207 -12.40 9.87 2.97
CA LYS A 207 -12.43 10.66 4.21
C LYS A 207 -11.96 12.10 3.96
N ASP A 208 -12.11 12.92 4.98
CA ASP A 208 -11.55 14.27 4.99
C ASP A 208 -10.04 14.25 4.68
N PRO A 209 -9.57 15.24 3.92
CA PRO A 209 -8.17 15.33 3.56
C PRO A 209 -7.29 15.55 4.79
N ILE A 210 -6.11 14.94 4.76
CA ILE A 210 -5.05 15.15 5.76
C ILE A 210 -3.77 15.55 5.05
N VAL A 211 -2.87 16.19 5.80
CA VAL A 211 -1.55 16.57 5.29
C VAL A 211 -0.50 15.62 5.83
N ILE A 212 0.42 15.21 4.95
CA ILE A 212 1.63 14.47 5.29
C ILE A 212 2.84 15.08 4.57
N GLU A 213 4.03 14.65 4.96
CA GLU A 213 5.28 14.98 4.27
C GLU A 213 5.89 13.77 3.54
N PRO A 214 6.78 13.98 2.56
CA PRO A 214 7.33 12.90 1.74
C PRO A 214 7.98 11.75 2.53
N HIS A 215 8.59 12.03 3.68
CA HIS A 215 9.36 11.04 4.44
C HIS A 215 8.51 9.93 5.05
N VAL A 216 7.19 10.11 5.20
CA VAL A 216 6.30 9.03 5.68
C VAL A 216 5.75 8.18 4.54
N VAL A 217 5.94 8.57 3.28
CA VAL A 217 5.47 7.81 2.11
C VAL A 217 6.37 6.59 1.91
N GLN A 218 5.77 5.41 1.99
CA GLN A 218 6.50 4.15 1.81
C GLN A 218 6.67 3.79 0.35
N GLY A 219 5.67 4.10 -0.47
CA GLY A 219 5.74 3.77 -1.88
C GLY A 219 4.42 3.91 -2.62
N HIS A 220 4.44 3.38 -3.83
CA HIS A 220 3.32 3.41 -4.77
C HIS A 220 2.43 2.19 -4.57
N VAL A 221 1.11 2.41 -4.60
CA VAL A 221 0.11 1.37 -4.39
C VAL A 221 -0.77 1.28 -5.64
N PRO A 222 -0.72 0.19 -6.42
CA PRO A 222 -1.68 -0.02 -7.49
C PRO A 222 -3.13 0.10 -7.00
N TYR A 223 -3.92 0.80 -7.80
CA TYR A 223 -5.27 1.24 -7.46
C TYR A 223 -6.25 0.77 -8.53
N TYR A 224 -7.28 0.03 -8.14
CA TYR A 224 -8.29 -0.50 -9.05
C TYR A 224 -9.70 -0.22 -8.54
N LYS A 225 -10.47 0.55 -9.31
CA LYS A 225 -11.90 0.74 -9.06
C LYS A 225 -12.70 -0.48 -9.48
N ARG A 226 -13.74 -0.78 -8.71
CA ARG A 226 -14.71 -1.83 -8.99
C ARG A 226 -16.14 -1.28 -8.84
N PRO A 227 -17.03 -1.59 -9.79
CA PRO A 227 -18.40 -1.13 -9.71
C PRO A 227 -19.15 -1.81 -8.56
N PRO A 228 -20.29 -1.24 -8.14
CA PRO A 228 -21.28 -1.93 -7.30
C PRO A 228 -21.57 -3.37 -7.75
N GLY A 229 -21.86 -4.24 -6.80
CA GLY A 229 -22.10 -5.68 -6.98
C GLY A 229 -20.83 -6.53 -7.01
N THR A 230 -19.64 -5.93 -7.10
CA THR A 230 -18.38 -6.68 -7.06
C THR A 230 -18.21 -7.32 -5.68
N PHE A 231 -17.89 -8.62 -5.66
CA PHE A 231 -17.81 -9.43 -4.43
C PHE A 231 -19.12 -9.50 -3.62
N GLY A 232 -20.26 -9.11 -4.19
CA GLY A 232 -21.53 -9.01 -3.44
C GLY A 232 -21.61 -7.78 -2.54
N ILE A 233 -20.85 -6.72 -2.85
CA ILE A 233 -20.90 -5.42 -2.16
C ILE A 233 -21.65 -4.42 -3.05
N ASP A 234 -22.76 -3.87 -2.57
CA ASP A 234 -23.65 -3.00 -3.36
C ASP A 234 -23.11 -1.58 -3.62
N ARG A 235 -21.92 -1.27 -3.12
CA ARG A 235 -21.24 0.02 -3.30
C ARG A 235 -20.01 -0.13 -4.18
N ALA A 236 -19.63 0.95 -4.84
CA ALA A 236 -18.36 1.00 -5.55
C ALA A 236 -17.20 0.80 -4.57
N THR A 237 -16.21 0.02 -4.98
CA THR A 237 -15.05 -0.32 -4.13
C THR A 237 -13.73 -0.04 -4.83
N VAL A 238 -12.68 0.11 -4.03
CA VAL A 238 -11.31 0.27 -4.49
C VAL A 238 -10.44 -0.83 -3.91
N ILE A 239 -9.64 -1.44 -4.78
CA ILE A 239 -8.63 -2.43 -4.41
C ILE A 239 -7.27 -1.74 -4.43
N MET A 240 -6.53 -1.88 -3.33
CA MET A 240 -5.23 -1.28 -3.12
C MET A 240 -4.24 -2.38 -2.77
N VAL A 241 -3.16 -2.49 -3.55
CA VAL A 241 -2.19 -3.59 -3.43
C VAL A 241 -0.85 -3.05 -2.91
N ASP A 242 -0.44 -3.43 -1.71
CA ASP A 242 0.80 -2.96 -1.07
C ASP A 242 1.99 -3.91 -1.32
N SER A 243 1.84 -4.89 -2.23
CA SER A 243 2.84 -5.95 -2.46
C SER A 243 4.11 -5.50 -3.19
N LEU A 244 4.17 -4.25 -3.65
CA LEU A 244 5.36 -3.70 -4.28
C LEU A 244 6.43 -3.26 -3.28
N HIS A 245 6.10 -3.25 -2.00
CA HIS A 245 7.01 -2.93 -0.90
C HIS A 245 7.64 -4.23 -0.44
N ARG A 246 8.69 -4.65 -1.15
CA ARG A 246 9.44 -5.89 -0.88
C ARG A 246 10.26 -5.84 0.42
N GLY A 247 9.65 -5.47 1.54
CA GLY A 247 10.30 -5.43 2.86
C GLY A 247 11.51 -4.50 2.95
N ARG A 248 11.57 -3.46 2.11
CA ARG A 248 12.59 -2.42 2.23
C ARG A 248 12.13 -1.44 3.31
N SER A 249 12.44 -1.78 4.56
CA SER A 249 12.52 -0.84 5.69
C SER A 249 13.81 -0.04 5.62
#